data_AF-A0A6N6NPN1-F1
#
_entry.id   AF-A0A6N6NPN1-F1
#
_cell.length_a   1.000
_cell.length_b   1.000
_cell.length_c   1.000
_cell.angle_alpha   90.00
_cell.angle_beta   90.00
_cell.angle_gamma   90.00
#
_symmetry.space_group_name_H-M   'P 1'
#
loop_
_entity.id
_entity.type
_entity.pdbx_description
1 polymer ?
#
loop_
_entity_poly.entity_id
_entity_poly.type
_entity_poly.pdbx_seq_one_letter_code
_entity_poly.pdbx_strand_id
1 'polypeptide(L)'
;MSDCSSDIRARRRSVEVGSVAVFPDAKADKDQARKILEEAAEAFGAWQRYASDVETGEGMGFPRHARVTGSFDDLADELADVVTACMNMACAIGIVDFTARMEECAKRNRTRGRM
;
A
#
# COMPACT_ATOMS: atom_id res chain seq x y z
N MET A 1 9.33 -21.84 -23.57
CA MET A 1 9.58 -21.60 -22.13
C MET A 1 8.65 -20.47 -21.71
N SER A 2 7.57 -20.80 -21.03
CA SER A 2 6.56 -19.82 -20.57
C SER A 2 7.20 -18.96 -19.49
N ASP A 3 7.12 -17.64 -19.64
CA ASP A 3 7.66 -16.68 -18.68
C ASP A 3 6.85 -16.74 -17.38
N CYS A 4 7.34 -17.54 -16.42
CA CYS A 4 6.73 -17.77 -15.10
C CYS A 4 6.50 -16.47 -14.31
N SER A 5 7.19 -15.37 -14.69
CA SER A 5 7.10 -14.05 -14.06
C SER A 5 5.82 -13.30 -14.43
N SER A 6 5.38 -13.41 -15.69
CA SER A 6 4.11 -12.84 -16.16
C SER A 6 2.87 -13.51 -15.52
N ASP A 7 3.03 -14.77 -15.10
CA ASP A 7 1.95 -15.62 -14.58
C ASP A 7 1.67 -15.36 -13.08
N ILE A 8 2.66 -14.86 -12.32
CA ILE A 8 2.48 -14.48 -10.90
C ILE A 8 1.66 -13.19 -10.76
N ARG A 9 1.93 -12.19 -11.62
CA ARG A 9 1.20 -10.91 -11.63
C ARG A 9 -0.26 -11.08 -12.08
N ALA A 10 -0.54 -12.05 -12.95
CA ALA A 10 -1.89 -12.38 -13.39
C ALA A 10 -2.70 -13.21 -12.36
N ARG A 11 -2.05 -13.84 -11.38
CA ARG A 11 -2.70 -14.81 -10.46
C ARG A 11 -3.11 -14.27 -9.10
N ARG A 12 -2.56 -13.14 -8.64
CA ARG A 12 -2.98 -12.55 -7.35
C ARG A 12 -4.04 -11.47 -7.56
N ARG A 13 -5.30 -11.83 -7.29
CA ARG A 13 -6.44 -10.89 -7.28
C ARG A 13 -6.56 -10.05 -6.00
N SER A 14 -5.66 -10.27 -5.04
CA SER A 14 -5.65 -9.61 -3.73
C SER A 14 -4.24 -9.61 -3.13
N VAL A 15 -3.99 -8.63 -2.26
CA VAL A 15 -2.84 -8.58 -1.35
C VAL A 15 -3.37 -8.82 0.06
N GLU A 16 -2.72 -9.72 0.81
CA GLU A 16 -3.06 -9.97 2.21
C GLU A 16 -2.33 -8.95 3.09
N VAL A 17 -3.07 -8.28 3.97
CA VAL A 17 -2.55 -7.25 4.89
C VAL A 17 -2.27 -7.81 6.29
N GLY A 18 -2.97 -8.86 6.71
CA GLY A 18 -2.94 -9.34 8.09
C GLY A 18 -3.72 -8.44 9.06
N SER A 19 -3.47 -8.59 10.36
CA SER A 19 -4.04 -7.71 11.40
C SER A 19 -3.24 -6.43 11.52
N VAL A 20 -3.91 -5.29 11.48
CA VAL A 20 -3.28 -3.96 11.63
C VAL A 20 -3.39 -3.53 13.09
N ALA A 21 -2.25 -3.34 13.75
CA ALA A 21 -2.21 -2.79 15.10
C ALA A 21 -2.58 -1.29 15.05
N VAL A 22 -3.44 -0.86 15.96
CA VAL A 22 -3.90 0.53 16.08
C VAL A 22 -3.40 1.14 17.38
N PHE A 23 -3.18 2.45 17.39
CA PHE A 23 -2.73 3.16 18.58
C PHE A 23 -3.84 3.20 19.64
N PRO A 24 -3.53 2.89 20.92
CA PRO A 24 -4.53 2.87 22.00
C PRO A 24 -5.26 4.19 22.20
N ASP A 25 -4.64 5.30 21.80
CA ASP A 25 -5.09 6.67 22.00
C ASP A 25 -5.43 7.40 20.69
N ALA A 26 -5.61 6.66 19.58
CA ALA A 26 -6.05 7.24 18.32
C ALA A 26 -7.39 8.01 18.51
N LYS A 27 -7.43 9.26 18.06
CA LYS A 27 -8.59 10.14 18.16
C LYS A 27 -9.14 10.46 16.78
N ALA A 28 -10.46 10.55 16.67
CA ALA A 28 -11.14 10.93 15.44
C ALA A 28 -11.12 12.45 15.26
N ASP A 29 -9.91 13.02 15.19
CA ASP A 29 -9.68 14.45 15.11
C ASP A 29 -8.95 14.85 13.83
N LYS A 30 -8.70 16.16 13.71
CA LYS A 30 -8.05 16.74 12.53
C LYS A 30 -6.62 16.25 12.38
N ASP A 31 -5.91 15.97 13.46
CA ASP A 31 -4.52 15.53 13.39
C ASP A 31 -4.45 14.09 12.86
N GLN A 32 -5.33 13.20 13.31
CA GLN A 32 -5.42 11.84 12.76
C GLN A 32 -5.86 11.85 11.28
N ALA A 33 -6.76 12.76 10.89
CA ALA A 33 -7.14 12.92 9.48
C ALA A 33 -5.96 13.46 8.64
N ARG A 34 -5.14 14.36 9.20
CA ARG A 34 -3.94 14.87 8.52
C ARG A 34 -2.89 13.78 8.32
N LYS A 35 -2.70 12.87 9.29
CA LYS A 35 -1.78 11.73 9.16
C LYS A 35 -2.06 10.92 7.88
N ILE A 36 -3.33 10.62 7.57
CA ILE A 36 -3.68 9.88 6.33
C ILE A 36 -3.14 10.59 5.08
N LEU A 37 -3.19 11.93 5.03
CA LEU A 37 -2.66 12.70 3.90
C LEU A 37 -1.13 12.73 3.88
N GLU A 38 -0.50 12.83 5.05
CA GLU A 38 0.97 12.80 5.20
C GLU A 38 1.52 11.47 4.69
N GLU A 39 1.03 10.33 5.21
CA GLU A 39 1.50 9.00 4.78
C GLU A 39 1.24 8.78 3.28
N ALA A 40 0.11 9.27 2.75
CA ALA A 40 -0.19 9.14 1.33
C ALA A 40 0.79 9.95 0.45
N ALA A 41 1.24 11.10 0.94
CA ALA A 41 2.26 11.90 0.27
C ALA A 41 3.64 11.25 0.36
N GLU A 42 3.98 10.65 1.49
CA GLU A 42 5.24 9.93 1.70
C GLU A 42 5.31 8.67 0.81
N ALA A 43 4.24 7.88 0.74
CA ALA A 43 4.11 6.75 -0.19
C ALA A 43 4.26 7.18 -1.66
N PHE A 44 3.69 8.34 -2.04
CA PHE A 44 3.89 8.89 -3.38
C PHE A 44 5.37 9.26 -3.63
N GLY A 45 6.02 9.91 -2.67
CA GLY A 45 7.44 10.26 -2.74
C GLY A 45 8.35 9.03 -2.82
N ALA A 46 8.06 7.98 -2.04
CA ALA A 46 8.78 6.70 -2.09
C ALA A 46 8.62 6.01 -3.44
N TRP A 47 7.41 6.05 -4.04
CA TRP A 47 7.20 5.53 -5.39
C TRP A 47 8.04 6.26 -6.43
N GLN A 48 8.19 7.59 -6.34
CA GLN A 48 9.05 8.35 -7.26
C GLN A 48 10.52 7.90 -7.18
N ARG A 49 11.03 7.67 -5.96
CA ARG A 49 12.39 7.14 -5.75
C ARG A 49 12.53 5.74 -6.34
N TYR A 50 11.61 4.84 -6.01
CA TYR A 50 11.56 3.49 -6.55
C TYR A 50 11.53 3.49 -8.09
N ALA A 51 10.70 4.33 -8.72
CA ALA A 51 10.59 4.43 -10.17
C ALA A 51 11.90 4.92 -10.81
N SER A 52 12.53 5.95 -10.24
CA SER A 52 13.82 6.47 -10.70
C SER A 52 14.95 5.43 -10.58
N ASP A 53 14.97 4.65 -9.50
CA ASP A 53 15.96 3.60 -9.28
C ASP A 53 15.81 2.45 -10.27
N VAL A 54 14.57 2.07 -10.58
CA VAL A 54 14.28 1.06 -11.61
C VAL A 54 14.75 1.52 -12.98
N GLU A 55 14.43 2.75 -13.39
CA GLU A 55 14.84 3.33 -14.67
C GLU A 55 16.39 3.40 -14.78
N THR A 56 17.04 3.90 -13.75
CA THR A 56 18.51 4.03 -13.71
C THR A 56 19.20 2.66 -13.67
N GLY A 57 18.65 1.71 -12.92
CA GLY A 57 19.17 0.35 -12.81
C GLY A 57 19.10 -0.42 -14.13
N GLU A 58 18.00 -0.27 -14.89
CA GLU A 58 17.85 -0.81 -16.24
C GLU A 58 18.88 -0.19 -17.21
N GLY A 59 19.06 1.13 -17.17
CA GLY A 59 20.03 1.83 -18.02
C GLY A 59 21.50 1.46 -17.76
N MET A 60 21.81 0.97 -16.56
CA MET A 60 23.17 0.56 -16.17
C MET A 60 23.42 -0.96 -16.22
N GLY A 61 22.44 -1.77 -16.66
CA GLY A 61 22.59 -3.22 -16.83
C GLY A 61 22.73 -4.01 -15.52
N PHE A 62 22.36 -3.43 -14.37
CA PHE A 62 22.36 -4.14 -13.09
C PHE A 62 21.10 -5.03 -12.96
N PRO A 63 21.19 -6.19 -12.28
CA PRO A 63 20.00 -6.98 -11.97
C PRO A 63 19.02 -6.13 -11.16
N ARG A 64 17.75 -6.14 -11.59
CA ARG A 64 16.61 -5.39 -11.00
C ARG A 64 16.47 -5.58 -9.48
N HIS A 65 17.13 -6.57 -8.88
CA HIS A 65 16.98 -6.93 -7.47
C HIS A 65 18.01 -6.34 -6.51
N ALA A 66 19.18 -5.87 -6.95
CA ALA A 66 20.26 -5.49 -6.03
C ALA A 66 20.21 -4.01 -5.57
N ARG A 67 19.72 -3.10 -6.42
CA ARG A 67 19.55 -1.66 -6.07
C ARG A 67 18.14 -1.32 -5.60
N VAL A 68 17.17 -2.15 -5.96
CA VAL A 68 15.75 -1.87 -5.75
C VAL A 68 15.30 -2.24 -4.34
N THR A 69 16.06 -3.03 -3.56
CA THR A 69 15.60 -3.44 -2.22
C THR A 69 15.31 -2.23 -1.33
N GLY A 70 16.21 -1.25 -1.26
CA GLY A 70 16.03 -0.09 -0.38
C GLY A 70 14.80 0.75 -0.70
N SER A 71 14.67 1.24 -1.94
CA SER A 71 13.51 2.06 -2.33
C SER A 71 12.22 1.25 -2.48
N PHE A 72 12.30 -0.07 -2.67
CA PHE A 72 11.14 -0.96 -2.58
C PHE A 72 10.68 -1.13 -1.14
N ASP A 73 11.59 -1.38 -0.21
CA ASP A 73 11.29 -1.53 1.21
C ASP A 73 10.70 -0.21 1.74
N ASP A 74 11.29 0.94 1.39
CA ASP A 74 10.72 2.26 1.69
C ASP A 74 9.29 2.38 1.16
N LEU A 75 9.04 2.04 -0.11
CA LEU A 75 7.68 2.11 -0.67
C LEU A 75 6.71 1.16 0.06
N ALA A 76 7.16 -0.05 0.43
CA ALA A 76 6.34 -1.01 1.13
C ALA A 76 5.98 -0.54 2.54
N ASP A 77 6.93 0.06 3.26
CA ASP A 77 6.74 0.62 4.59
C ASP A 77 5.75 1.80 4.55
N GLU A 78 5.94 2.74 3.63
CA GLU A 78 5.03 3.90 3.49
C GLU A 78 3.60 3.48 3.09
N LEU A 79 3.46 2.41 2.28
CA LEU A 79 2.14 1.82 2.00
C LEU A 79 1.50 1.20 3.24
N ALA A 80 2.30 0.57 4.11
CA ALA A 80 1.82 0.03 5.38
C ALA A 80 1.43 1.15 6.35
N ASP A 81 2.14 2.27 6.36
CA ASP A 81 1.82 3.43 7.19
C ASP A 81 0.52 4.10 6.73
N VAL A 82 0.26 4.21 5.43
CA VAL A 82 -1.06 4.65 4.90
C VAL A 82 -2.19 3.77 5.42
N VAL A 83 -2.03 2.45 5.37
CA VAL A 83 -3.04 1.49 5.86
C VAL A 83 -3.24 1.68 7.37
N THR A 84 -2.16 1.80 8.13
CA THR A 84 -2.19 1.99 9.58
C THR A 84 -2.86 3.32 9.96
N ALA A 85 -2.55 4.42 9.29
CA ALA A 85 -3.19 5.71 9.50
C ALA A 85 -4.70 5.66 9.23
N CYS A 86 -5.13 4.93 8.20
CA CYS A 86 -6.55 4.69 7.93
C CYS A 86 -7.22 3.86 9.04
N MET A 87 -6.55 2.81 9.52
CA MET A 87 -7.10 1.93 10.56
C MET A 87 -7.12 2.61 11.94
N ASN A 88 -6.16 3.48 12.24
CA ASN A 88 -6.19 4.34 13.43
C ASN A 88 -7.44 5.23 13.43
N MET A 89 -7.76 5.87 12.31
CA MET A 89 -9.00 6.63 12.17
C MET A 89 -10.25 5.74 12.30
N ALA A 90 -10.25 4.56 11.68
CA ALA A 90 -11.37 3.61 11.77
C ALA A 90 -11.63 3.16 13.21
N CYS A 91 -10.58 2.79 13.95
CA CYS A 91 -10.66 2.44 15.36
C CYS A 91 -11.14 3.61 16.21
N ALA A 92 -10.65 4.82 15.96
CA ALA A 92 -11.04 6.01 16.69
C ALA A 92 -12.53 6.38 16.54
N ILE A 93 -13.18 5.97 15.44
CA ILE A 93 -14.64 6.10 15.24
C ILE A 93 -15.42 4.84 15.66
N GLY A 94 -14.77 3.88 16.33
CA GLY A 94 -15.39 2.67 16.88
C GLY A 94 -15.48 1.48 15.92
N ILE A 95 -14.77 1.49 14.80
CA ILE A 95 -14.71 0.34 13.89
C ILE A 95 -13.54 -0.56 14.29
N VAL A 96 -13.86 -1.78 14.73
CA VAL A 96 -12.87 -2.79 15.14
C VAL A 96 -12.72 -3.93 14.12
N ASP A 97 -13.63 -4.02 13.15
CA ASP A 97 -13.58 -4.98 12.04
C ASP A 97 -13.93 -4.26 10.72
N PHE A 98 -12.95 -4.18 9.83
CA PHE A 98 -13.08 -3.51 8.53
C PHE A 98 -13.41 -4.48 7.38
N THR A 99 -13.53 -5.79 7.66
CA THR A 99 -13.67 -6.86 6.66
C THR A 99 -14.87 -6.63 5.75
N ALA A 100 -16.06 -6.43 6.33
CA ALA A 100 -17.27 -6.18 5.55
C ALA A 100 -17.16 -4.93 4.65
N ARG A 101 -16.47 -3.88 5.12
CA ARG A 101 -16.26 -2.66 4.32
C ARG A 101 -15.34 -2.89 3.13
N MET A 102 -14.32 -3.74 3.27
CA MET A 102 -13.46 -4.14 2.16
C MET A 102 -14.19 -5.01 1.14
N GLU A 103 -15.03 -5.94 1.59
CA GLU A 103 -15.87 -6.75 0.69
C GLU A 103 -16.82 -5.88 -0.13
N GLU A 104 -17.49 -4.92 0.50
CA GLU A 104 -18.36 -3.98 -0.19
C GLU A 104 -17.57 -3.05 -1.14
N CYS A 105 -16.39 -2.61 -0.75
CA CYS A 105 -15.50 -1.83 -1.61
C CYS A 105 -15.16 -2.63 -2.88
N ALA A 106 -14.83 -3.91 -2.73
CA ALA A 106 -14.55 -4.79 -3.85
C ALA A 106 -15.77 -4.99 -4.77
N LYS A 107 -16.98 -5.10 -4.21
CA LYS A 107 -18.23 -5.15 -4.99
C LYS A 107 -18.43 -3.86 -5.79
N ARG A 108 -18.31 -2.69 -5.14
CA ARG A 108 -18.46 -1.37 -5.81
C ARG A 108 -17.45 -1.16 -6.92
N ASN A 109 -16.20 -1.55 -6.72
CA ASN A 109 -15.14 -1.41 -7.72
C ASN A 109 -15.39 -2.30 -8.95
N ARG A 110 -15.92 -3.52 -8.76
CA ARG A 110 -16.38 -4.39 -9.85
C ARG A 110 -17.54 -3.78 -10.63
N THR A 111 -18.55 -3.24 -9.93
CA THR A 111 -19.67 -2.54 -10.59
C THR A 111 -19.20 -1.31 -11.38
N ARG A 112 -18.10 -0.68 -10.97
CA ARG A 112 -17.51 0.50 -11.64
C ARG A 112 -16.47 0.15 -12.72
N GLY A 113 -16.18 -1.14 -12.97
CA GLY A 113 -15.18 -1.57 -13.96
C GLY A 113 -13.73 -1.18 -13.61
N ARG A 114 -13.41 -1.01 -12.32
CA ARG A 114 -12.06 -0.65 -11.83
C ARG A 114 -11.18 -1.86 -11.48
N MET A 115 -11.72 -3.06 -11.61
CA MET A 115 -11.10 -4.36 -11.36
C MET A 115 -11.55 -5.36 -12.41
#